data_AF-K1RMF3-F1
#
_entry.id   AF-K1RMF3-F1
#
_cell.length_a   1.000
_cell.length_b   1.000
_cell.length_c   1.000
_cell.angle_alpha   90.00
_cell.angle_beta   90.00
_cell.angle_gamma   90.00
#
_symmetry.space_group_name_H-M   'P 1'
#
loop_
_entity.id
_entity.type
_entity.pdbx_description
1 polymer ?
#
loop_
_entity_poly.entity_id
_entity_poly.type
_entity_poly.pdbx_seq_one_letter_code
_entity_poly.pdbx_strand_id
1 'polypeptide(L)' 'MGTMLQKNGLSAGEIPETWNITHRDTVYAIHKAYADAGCNIIKSNTFGANA' A
#
# COMPACT_ATOMS: atom_id res chain seq x y z
N MET A 1 4.32 0.17 4.16
CA MET A 1 3.02 0.13 3.45
C MET A 1 1.86 0.40 4.40
N GLY A 2 1.54 -0.46 5.37
CA GLY A 2 0.36 -0.30 6.25
C GLY A 2 0.21 1.08 6.90
N THR A 3 1.27 1.65 7.50
CA THR A 3 1.22 2.99 8.10
C THR A 3 0.95 4.10 7.07
N MET A 4 1.42 3.94 5.84
CA MET A 4 1.16 4.89 4.76
C MET A 4 -0.28 4.76 4.26
N LEU A 5 -0.84 3.55 4.20
CA LEU A 5 -2.25 3.35 3.87
C LEU A 5 -3.17 3.97 4.94
N GLN A 6 -2.87 3.76 6.23
CA GLN A 6 -3.61 4.38 7.35
C GLN A 6 -3.58 5.91 7.27
N LYS A 7 -2.41 6.51 6.98
CA LYS A 7 -2.29 7.95 6.75
C LYS A 7 -3.12 8.46 5.55
N ASN A 8 -3.40 7.60 4.58
CA ASN A 8 -4.22 7.91 3.40
C ASN A 8 -5.70 7.47 3.57
N GLY A 9 -6.12 7.10 4.79
CA GLY A 9 -7.53 6.85 5.11
C GLY A 9 -7.92 5.39 5.30
N LEU A 10 -6.97 4.43 5.24
CA LEU A 10 -7.28 3.02 5.55
C LEU A 10 -7.75 2.89 6.99
N SER A 11 -8.97 2.36 7.16
CA SER A 11 -9.60 2.23 8.47
C SER A 11 -9.01 1.06 9.28
N ALA A 12 -9.16 1.12 10.60
CA ALA A 12 -8.78 0.00 11.45
C ALA A 12 -9.61 -1.24 11.12
N GLY A 13 -8.96 -2.39 10.91
CA GLY A 13 -9.60 -3.64 10.54
C GLY A 13 -9.94 -3.78 9.04
N GLU A 14 -9.73 -2.74 8.24
CA GLU A 14 -9.87 -2.83 6.78
C GLU A 14 -8.71 -3.62 6.17
N ILE A 15 -8.98 -4.39 5.12
CA ILE A 15 -8.00 -5.27 4.46
C ILE A 15 -7.16 -4.45 3.46
N PRO A 16 -5.85 -4.22 3.73
CA PRO A 16 -4.98 -3.41 2.87
C PRO A 16 -4.92 -3.88 1.41
N GLU A 17 -4.98 -5.19 1.18
CA GLU A 17 -4.85 -5.81 -0.12
C GLU A 17 -6.01 -5.46 -1.07
N THR A 18 -7.19 -5.15 -0.53
CA THR A 18 -8.35 -4.75 -1.35
C THR A 18 -8.11 -3.42 -2.07
N TRP A 19 -7.25 -2.56 -1.51
CA TRP A 19 -6.88 -1.27 -2.09
C TRP A 19 -6.05 -1.40 -3.36
N ASN A 20 -5.48 -2.58 -3.63
CA ASN A 20 -4.87 -2.85 -4.93
C ASN A 20 -5.89 -2.71 -6.08
N ILE A 21 -7.18 -2.89 -5.79
CA ILE A 21 -8.28 -2.77 -6.75
C ILE A 21 -9.06 -1.47 -6.54
N THR A 22 -9.46 -1.18 -5.29
CA THR A 22 -10.38 -0.07 -4.99
C THR A 22 -9.70 1.30 -4.93
N HIS A 23 -8.40 1.35 -4.63
CA HIS A 23 -7.63 2.59 -4.44
C HIS A 23 -6.24 2.49 -5.10
N ARG A 24 -6.20 1.93 -6.32
CA ARG A 24 -4.95 1.58 -7.03
C ARG A 24 -3.98 2.76 -7.16
N ASP A 25 -4.50 3.97 -7.38
CA ASP A 25 -3.68 5.17 -7.55
C ASP A 25 -2.99 5.57 -6.25
N THR A 26 -3.66 5.40 -5.11
CA THR A 26 -3.08 5.61 -3.78
C THR A 26 -1.96 4.60 -3.51
N VAL A 27 -2.16 3.32 -3.82
CA VAL A 27 -1.13 2.28 -3.68
C VAL A 27 0.08 2.58 -4.56
N TYR A 28 -0.15 2.99 -5.81
CA TYR A 28 0.90 3.42 -6.73
C TYR A 28 1.67 4.62 -6.18
N ALA A 29 0.98 5.66 -5.72
CA ALA A 29 1.60 6.86 -5.17
C ALA A 29 2.50 6.54 -3.96
N ILE A 30 2.07 5.62 -3.08
CA ILE A 30 2.89 5.19 -1.95
C ILE A 30 4.13 4.44 -2.42
N HIS A 31 4.00 3.51 -3.37
CA HIS A 31 5.15 2.80 -3.94
C HIS A 31 6.13 3.77 -4.61
N LYS A 32 5.61 4.73 -5.38
CA LYS A 32 6.40 5.79 -6.01
C LYS A 32 7.13 6.64 -4.96
N ALA A 33 6.47 7.01 -3.86
CA ALA A 33 7.12 7.77 -2.79
C ALA A 33 8.29 7.00 -2.15
N TYR A 34 8.19 5.68 -1.99
CA TYR A 34 9.34 4.87 -1.56
C TYR A 34 10.46 4.84 -2.61
N ALA A 35 10.13 4.69 -3.90
CA ALA A 35 11.11 4.72 -4.98
C ALA A 35 11.85 6.07 -5.03
N ASP A 36 11.11 7.17 -4.99
CA ASP A 36 11.63 8.53 -5.04
C ASP A 36 12.49 8.86 -3.79
N ALA A 37 12.23 8.21 -2.65
CA ALA A 37 13.05 8.30 -1.44
C ALA A 37 14.35 7.45 -1.50
N GLY A 38 14.60 6.75 -2.62
CA GLY A 38 15.80 5.96 -2.85
C GLY A 38 15.69 4.48 -2.48
N CYS A 39 14.49 3.94 -2.23
CA CYS A 39 14.35 2.49 -2.04
C CYS A 39 14.71 1.72 -3.32
N ASN A 40 15.65 0.78 -3.22
CA ASN A 40 16.01 -0.10 -4.33
C ASN A 40 15.08 -1.31 -4.50
N ILE A 41 14.33 -1.68 -3.46
CA ILE A 41 13.41 -2.81 -3.46
C ILE A 41 12.06 -2.36 -2.90
N ILE A 42 10.99 -2.72 -3.60
CA ILE A 42 9.61 -2.47 -3.20
C ILE A 42 8.93 -3.81 -2.97
N LYS A 43 8.22 -3.95 -1.84
CA LYS A 43 7.38 -5.12 -1.57
C LYS A 43 5.95 -4.83 -2.02
N SER A 44 5.35 -5.78 -2.73
CA SER A 44 3.94 -5.73 -3.12
C SER A 44 3.04 -5.58 -1.89
N ASN A 45 1.91 -4.89 -2.06
CA ASN A 45 0.87 -4.78 -1.04
C ASN A 45 0.04 -6.06 -0.98
N THR A 46 0.68 -7.19 -0.62
CA THR A 46 0.11 -8.55 -0.66
C THR A 46 0.52 -9.37 0.56
N PHE A 47 0.74 -8.73 1.72
CA PHE A 47 1.26 -9.43 2.90
C PHE A 47 0.27 -10.48 3.41
N GLY A 48 -1.04 -10.15 3.45
CA GLY A 48 -2.13 -11.02 3.84
C GLY A 48 -2.92 -11.63 2.67
N ALA A 49 -2.45 -11.52 1.42
CA ALA A 49 -3.14 -12.06 0.25
C ALA A 49 -2.94 -13.58 0.12
N ASN A 50 -3.56 -14.37 1.01
CA ASN A 50 -3.31 -15.82 1.12
C ASN A 50 -4.57 -16.66 1.41
N ALA A 51 -5.76 -16.10 1.21
CA ALA A 51 -7.05 -16.80 1.34
C ALA A 51 -7.58 -17.24 -0.03
#